data_AF-A0A3A8L3A2-F1
#
_entry.id   AF-A0A3A8L3A2-F1
#
_cell.length_a   1.000
_cell.length_b   1.000
_cell.length_c   1.000
_cell.angle_alpha   90.00
_cell.angle_beta   90.00
_cell.angle_gamma   90.00
#
_symmetry.space_group_name_H-M   'P 1'
#
loop_
_entity.id
_entity.type
_entity.pdbx_description
1 polymer ?
#
loop_
_entity_poly.entity_id
_entity_poly.type
_entity_poly.pdbx_seq_one_letter_code
_entity_poly.pdbx_strand_id
1 'polypeptide(L)'
;MGDHLKPQPAPAANDKAAVWDLVAQDLEQDEGRLAAGPMPSRPWAERHVVALVRADAKARDVYGREHYGTPLQAGNGRDALVDAYQEALDLAVYLRQALEEQRESAFTPDRQDYVVEHLTLLYANARGTVRHLRWLLYARDGR
;
A
#
# COMPACT_ATOMS: atom_id res chain seq x y z
N MET A 1 26.03 2.32 -0.34
CA MET A 1 24.55 2.13 -0.38
C MET A 1 23.99 2.98 -1.49
N GLY A 2 23.09 2.45 -2.32
CA GLY A 2 22.48 3.24 -3.38
C GLY A 2 21.56 4.32 -2.81
N ASP A 3 21.36 5.40 -3.55
CA ASP A 3 20.64 6.60 -3.10
C ASP A 3 19.19 6.29 -2.65
N HIS A 4 18.58 5.28 -3.28
CA HIS A 4 17.24 4.75 -2.98
C HIS A 4 17.07 4.10 -1.59
N LEU A 5 18.11 4.04 -0.76
CA LEU A 5 18.02 3.57 0.64
C LEU A 5 18.11 4.72 1.65
N LYS A 6 18.37 5.95 1.21
CA LYS A 6 18.42 7.10 2.12
C LYS A 6 17.00 7.54 2.48
N PRO A 7 16.77 8.02 3.71
CA PRO A 7 15.52 8.68 4.07
C PRO A 7 15.20 9.82 3.11
N GLN A 8 13.96 9.88 2.63
CA GLN A 8 13.48 10.97 1.80
C GLN A 8 13.26 12.25 2.63
N PRO A 9 13.47 13.44 2.04
CA PRO A 9 13.25 14.71 2.74
C PRO A 9 11.78 14.89 3.13
N ALA A 10 11.50 15.78 4.10
CA ALA A 10 10.12 16.15 4.41
C ALA A 10 9.40 16.73 3.17
N PRO A 11 8.10 16.43 2.98
CA PRO A 11 7.35 16.95 1.83
C PRO A 11 7.26 18.47 1.87
N ALA A 12 7.50 19.13 0.74
CA ALA A 12 7.28 20.57 0.56
C ALA A 12 5.88 20.84 -0.03
N ALA A 13 5.14 21.76 0.57
CA ALA A 13 3.83 22.17 0.08
C ALA A 13 3.90 22.77 -1.34
N ASN A 14 2.88 22.52 -2.15
CA ASN A 14 2.69 23.14 -3.46
C ASN A 14 1.19 23.26 -3.82
N ASP A 15 0.87 23.67 -5.06
CA ASP A 15 -0.51 23.95 -5.49
C ASP A 15 -1.22 22.74 -6.13
N LYS A 16 -0.61 21.55 -6.14
CA LYS A 16 -1.22 20.36 -6.76
C LYS A 16 -2.19 19.67 -5.80
N ALA A 17 -3.04 18.82 -6.35
CA ALA A 17 -3.94 17.98 -5.55
C ALA A 17 -3.15 17.11 -4.55
N ALA A 18 -3.74 16.88 -3.37
CA ALA A 18 -3.19 15.91 -2.44
C ALA A 18 -3.32 14.51 -3.04
N VAL A 19 -2.26 13.71 -2.93
CA VAL A 19 -2.22 12.35 -3.48
C VAL A 19 -3.30 11.47 -2.83
N TRP A 20 -3.60 11.68 -1.55
CA TRP A 20 -4.69 10.96 -0.87
C TRP A 20 -6.07 11.29 -1.41
N ASP A 21 -6.32 12.51 -1.88
CA ASP A 21 -7.59 12.86 -2.53
C ASP A 21 -7.74 12.10 -3.85
N LEU A 22 -6.65 11.96 -4.61
CA LEU A 22 -6.62 11.17 -5.85
C LEU A 22 -6.86 9.68 -5.56
N VAL A 23 -6.19 9.11 -4.56
CA VAL A 23 -6.40 7.70 -4.15
C VAL A 23 -7.83 7.47 -3.67
N ALA A 24 -8.41 8.41 -2.92
CA ALA A 24 -9.80 8.29 -2.47
C ALA A 24 -10.78 8.31 -3.65
N GLN A 25 -10.49 9.11 -4.69
CA GLN A 25 -11.27 9.13 -5.93
C GLN A 25 -11.16 7.81 -6.69
N ASP A 26 -9.97 7.22 -6.79
CA ASP A 26 -9.78 5.91 -7.44
C ASP A 26 -10.56 4.80 -6.72
N LEU A 27 -10.52 4.79 -5.37
CA LEU A 27 -11.28 3.84 -4.56
C LEU A 27 -12.80 4.00 -4.71
N GLU A 28 -13.29 5.24 -4.84
CA GLU A 28 -14.70 5.52 -5.12
C GLU A 28 -15.12 5.01 -6.51
N GLN A 29 -14.27 5.17 -7.52
CA GLN A 29 -14.51 4.61 -8.86
C GLN A 29 -14.55 3.08 -8.82
N ASP A 30 -13.64 2.45 -8.08
CA ASP A 30 -13.63 1.00 -7.92
C ASP A 30 -14.87 0.48 -7.18
N GLU A 31 -15.31 1.18 -6.13
CA GLU A 31 -16.58 0.88 -5.44
C GLU A 31 -17.76 0.92 -6.43
N GLY A 32 -17.82 1.96 -7.28
CA GLY A 32 -18.86 2.10 -8.30
C GLY A 32 -18.82 0.99 -9.36
N ARG A 33 -17.64 0.60 -9.83
CA ARG A 33 -17.46 -0.51 -10.78
C ARG A 33 -17.90 -1.83 -10.19
N LEU A 34 -17.54 -2.11 -8.94
CA LEU A 34 -17.93 -3.33 -8.24
C LEU A 34 -19.42 -3.37 -7.95
N ALA A 35 -20.07 -2.23 -7.70
CA ALA A 35 -21.51 -2.13 -7.53
C ALA A 35 -22.29 -2.36 -8.85
N ALA A 36 -21.70 -2.01 -9.99
CA ALA A 36 -22.30 -2.21 -11.31
C ALA A 36 -22.05 -3.62 -11.90
N GLY A 37 -21.06 -4.34 -11.39
CA GLY A 37 -20.67 -5.68 -11.84
C GLY A 37 -21.44 -6.82 -11.14
N PRO A 38 -21.19 -8.08 -11.54
CA PRO A 38 -21.65 -9.23 -10.78
C PRO A 38 -21.06 -9.21 -9.36
N MET A 39 -21.78 -9.78 -8.39
CA MET A 39 -21.30 -9.93 -7.00
C MET A 39 -19.85 -10.45 -7.00
N PRO A 40 -18.92 -9.76 -6.32
CA PRO A 40 -17.51 -10.14 -6.33
C PRO A 40 -17.33 -11.52 -5.69
N SER A 41 -16.57 -12.40 -6.35
CA SER A 41 -16.25 -13.73 -5.84
C SER A 41 -15.15 -13.74 -4.77
N ARG A 42 -14.58 -12.58 -4.46
CA ARG A 42 -13.42 -12.41 -3.57
C ARG A 42 -13.81 -11.50 -2.40
N PRO A 43 -13.63 -11.92 -1.14
CA PRO A 43 -14.04 -11.12 0.02
C PRO A 43 -13.40 -9.72 0.10
N TRP A 44 -12.15 -9.55 -0.35
CA TRP A 44 -11.49 -8.24 -0.37
C TRP A 44 -12.00 -7.29 -1.46
N ALA A 45 -12.81 -7.77 -2.40
CA ALA A 45 -13.47 -6.95 -3.41
C ALA A 45 -14.94 -6.66 -3.03
N GLU A 46 -15.40 -7.09 -1.86
CA GLU A 46 -16.71 -6.70 -1.35
C GLU A 46 -16.79 -5.19 -1.17
N ARG A 47 -17.93 -4.62 -1.57
CA ARG A 47 -18.17 -3.17 -1.52
C ARG A 47 -17.89 -2.57 -0.14
N HIS A 48 -18.27 -3.29 0.92
CA HIS A 48 -18.03 -2.82 2.29
C HIS A 48 -16.53 -2.73 2.61
N VAL A 49 -15.72 -3.68 2.14
CA VAL A 49 -14.25 -3.66 2.34
C VAL A 49 -13.64 -2.45 1.62
N VAL A 50 -14.05 -2.17 0.37
CA VAL A 50 -13.58 -0.98 -0.36
C VAL A 50 -13.94 0.31 0.37
N ALA A 51 -15.16 0.40 0.90
CA ALA A 51 -15.59 1.56 1.68
C ALA A 51 -14.77 1.75 2.97
N LEU A 52 -14.39 0.65 3.66
CA LEU A 52 -13.48 0.69 4.82
C LEU A 52 -12.11 1.23 4.41
N VAL A 53 -11.51 0.71 3.33
CA VAL A 53 -10.20 1.19 2.83
C VAL A 53 -10.24 2.68 2.47
N ARG A 54 -11.35 3.17 1.88
CA ARG A 54 -11.51 4.60 1.59
C ARG A 54 -11.57 5.45 2.85
N ALA A 55 -12.19 4.96 3.93
CA ALA A 55 -12.23 5.66 5.21
C ALA A 55 -10.82 5.70 5.84
N ASP A 56 -10.10 4.59 5.82
CA ASP A 56 -8.74 4.49 6.34
C ASP A 56 -7.76 5.39 5.56
N ALA A 57 -7.90 5.49 4.24
CA ALA A 57 -7.12 6.39 3.40
C ALA A 57 -7.27 7.87 3.84
N LYS A 58 -8.50 8.31 4.13
CA LYS A 58 -8.77 9.66 4.64
C LYS A 58 -8.17 9.87 6.04
N ALA A 59 -8.30 8.89 6.92
CA ALA A 59 -7.71 8.96 8.25
C ALA A 59 -6.17 9.06 8.19
N ARG A 60 -5.54 8.31 7.26
CA ARG A 60 -4.09 8.38 7.03
C ARG A 60 -3.64 9.72 6.45
N ASP A 61 -4.44 10.36 5.61
CA ASP A 61 -4.15 11.70 5.12
C ASP A 61 -4.16 12.73 6.27
N VAL A 62 -5.17 12.67 7.14
CA VAL A 62 -5.24 13.55 8.33
C VAL A 62 -4.01 13.39 9.20
N TYR A 63 -3.65 12.14 9.53
CA TYR A 63 -2.44 11.85 10.32
C TYR A 63 -1.17 12.42 9.65
N GLY A 64 -1.03 12.24 8.33
CA GLY A 64 0.10 12.78 7.57
C GLY A 64 0.17 14.31 7.62
N ARG A 65 -0.97 14.99 7.47
CA ARG A 65 -1.06 16.45 7.56
C ARG A 65 -0.72 16.96 8.95
N GLU A 66 -1.15 16.27 10.00
CA GLU A 66 -0.80 16.59 11.39
C GLU A 66 0.70 16.41 11.67
N HIS A 67 1.29 15.34 11.15
CA HIS A 67 2.69 15.01 11.39
C HIS A 67 3.67 15.86 10.58
N TYR A 68 3.37 16.10 9.29
CA TYR A 68 4.28 16.79 8.35
C TYR A 68 3.87 18.25 8.06
N GLY A 69 2.70 18.70 8.53
CA GLY A 69 2.19 20.07 8.33
C GLY A 69 1.67 20.38 6.93
N THR A 70 1.76 19.44 5.99
CA THR A 70 1.30 19.60 4.60
C THR A 70 0.75 18.28 4.06
N PRO A 71 -0.25 18.30 3.16
CA PRO A 71 -0.61 17.10 2.40
C PRO A 71 0.57 16.57 1.59
N LEU A 72 0.55 15.26 1.34
CA LEU A 72 1.43 14.66 0.33
C LEU A 72 0.93 15.08 -1.06
N GLN A 73 1.77 15.76 -1.84
CA GLN A 73 1.43 16.28 -3.16
C GLN A 73 2.48 15.84 -4.18
N ALA A 74 2.08 15.69 -5.45
CA ALA A 74 3.03 15.34 -6.50
C ALA A 74 4.11 16.43 -6.65
N GLY A 75 5.38 16.07 -6.82
CA GLY A 75 6.47 17.04 -6.98
C GLY A 75 6.74 17.88 -5.73
N ASN A 76 6.52 17.34 -4.54
CA ASN A 76 6.83 17.95 -3.23
C ASN A 76 8.32 17.79 -2.82
N GLY A 77 9.21 17.51 -3.76
CA GLY A 77 10.64 17.28 -3.51
C GLY A 77 11.02 15.85 -3.07
N ARG A 78 10.04 14.97 -2.79
CA ARG A 78 10.29 13.55 -2.50
C ARG A 78 10.35 12.74 -3.80
N ASP A 79 11.16 11.69 -3.79
CA ASP A 79 11.14 10.66 -4.82
C ASP A 79 10.12 9.57 -4.45
N ALA A 80 8.90 9.72 -4.97
CA ALA A 80 7.80 8.81 -4.69
C ALA A 80 8.07 7.36 -5.13
N LEU A 81 8.95 7.13 -6.12
CA LEU A 81 9.33 5.77 -6.53
C LEU A 81 10.28 5.13 -5.52
N VAL A 82 11.17 5.93 -4.92
CA VAL A 82 12.02 5.49 -3.81
C VAL A 82 11.16 5.22 -2.57
N ASP A 83 10.25 6.13 -2.20
CA ASP A 83 9.30 5.93 -1.11
C ASP A 83 8.51 4.62 -1.32
N ALA A 84 7.92 4.42 -2.50
CA ALA A 84 7.18 3.20 -2.82
C ALA A 84 8.03 1.93 -2.71
N TYR A 85 9.31 1.98 -3.12
CA TYR A 85 10.23 0.85 -2.99
C TYR A 85 10.54 0.53 -1.52
N GLN A 86 10.78 1.56 -0.69
CA GLN A 86 11.03 1.40 0.74
C GLN A 86 9.79 0.88 1.46
N GLU A 87 8.62 1.46 1.20
CA GLU A 87 7.34 1.00 1.78
C GLU A 87 6.97 -0.42 1.32
N ALA A 88 7.33 -0.82 0.09
CA ALA A 88 7.13 -2.19 -0.38
C ALA A 88 8.06 -3.19 0.33
N LEU A 89 9.28 -2.79 0.70
CA LEU A 89 10.15 -3.61 1.55
C LEU A 89 9.52 -3.80 2.92
N ASP A 90 9.03 -2.73 3.55
CA ASP A 90 8.38 -2.78 4.85
C ASP A 90 7.12 -3.66 4.81
N LEU A 91 6.29 -3.52 3.78
CA LEU A 91 5.14 -4.40 3.54
C LEU A 91 5.56 -5.88 3.46
N ALA A 92 6.64 -6.20 2.74
CA ALA A 92 7.12 -7.57 2.64
C ALA A 92 7.61 -8.12 3.99
N VAL A 93 8.29 -7.29 4.80
CA VAL A 93 8.74 -7.66 6.15
C VAL A 93 7.54 -7.92 7.06
N TYR A 94 6.56 -7.01 7.11
CA TYR A 94 5.40 -7.17 7.98
C TYR A 94 4.51 -8.34 7.58
N LEU A 95 4.34 -8.60 6.28
CA LEU A 95 3.63 -9.80 5.82
C LEU A 95 4.38 -11.09 6.15
N ARG A 96 5.73 -11.09 6.11
CA ARG A 96 6.49 -12.26 6.54
C ARG A 96 6.35 -12.47 8.05
N GLN A 97 6.43 -11.41 8.84
CA GLN A 97 6.27 -11.49 10.29
C GLN A 97 4.88 -12.05 10.65
N ALA A 98 3.81 -11.53 10.05
CA ALA A 98 2.46 -12.04 10.26
C ALA A 98 2.36 -13.54 9.93
N LEU A 99 3.03 -14.02 8.88
CA LEU A 99 3.10 -15.45 8.57
C LEU A 99 3.84 -16.28 9.63
N GLU A 100 4.86 -15.75 10.30
CA GLU A 100 5.53 -16.45 11.41
C GLU A 100 4.62 -16.49 12.64
N GLU A 101 3.99 -15.37 13.00
CA GLU A 101 3.07 -15.28 14.14
C GLU A 101 1.86 -16.21 13.99
N GLN A 102 1.36 -16.39 12.76
CA GLN A 102 0.30 -17.36 12.48
C GLN A 102 0.75 -18.82 12.65
N ARG A 103 2.03 -19.14 12.40
CA ARG A 103 2.57 -20.50 12.60
C ARG A 103 2.74 -20.85 14.07
N GLU A 104 2.93 -19.84 14.92
CA GLU A 104 3.07 -20.00 16.37
C GLU A 104 1.72 -20.06 17.11
N SER A 105 0.64 -19.61 16.47
CA SER A 105 -0.70 -19.54 17.08
C SER A 105 -1.37 -20.91 17.20
N ALA A 106 -1.87 -21.25 18.40
CA ALA A 106 -2.56 -22.51 18.69
C ALA A 106 -3.95 -22.61 18.02
N PHE A 107 -3.95 -23.22 16.83
CA PHE A 107 -5.01 -23.94 16.10
C PHE A 107 -6.50 -23.54 16.32
N THR A 108 -7.10 -22.92 15.30
CA THR A 108 -8.55 -23.09 14.98
C THR A 108 -8.73 -23.34 13.47
N PRO A 109 -9.22 -24.52 13.05
CA PRO A 109 -8.98 -25.05 11.70
C PRO A 109 -9.75 -24.40 10.54
N ASP A 110 -10.88 -23.72 10.75
CA ASP A 110 -11.76 -23.33 9.63
C ASP A 110 -11.45 -21.94 9.05
N ARG A 111 -11.05 -20.96 9.89
CA ARG A 111 -10.69 -19.61 9.43
C ARG A 111 -9.19 -19.38 9.26
N GLN A 112 -8.35 -20.13 9.97
CA GLN A 112 -6.91 -19.90 9.98
C GLN A 112 -6.25 -20.30 8.66
N ASP A 113 -6.69 -21.39 8.02
CA ASP A 113 -6.16 -21.85 6.74
C ASP A 113 -6.41 -20.83 5.61
N TYR A 114 -7.61 -20.25 5.55
CA TYR A 114 -7.97 -19.20 4.59
C TYR A 114 -7.12 -17.94 4.78
N VAL A 115 -6.87 -17.51 6.03
CA VAL A 115 -6.03 -16.34 6.33
C VAL A 115 -4.58 -16.60 5.95
N VAL A 116 -4.02 -17.76 6.29
CA VAL A 116 -2.63 -18.12 5.96
C VAL A 116 -2.42 -18.21 4.44
N GLU A 117 -3.39 -18.74 3.71
CA GLU A 117 -3.35 -18.78 2.23
C GLU A 117 -3.27 -17.36 1.65
N HIS A 118 -4.13 -16.44 2.09
CA HIS A 118 -4.11 -15.06 1.61
C HIS A 118 -2.88 -14.28 2.05
N LEU A 119 -2.39 -14.47 3.27
CA LEU A 119 -1.12 -13.88 3.70
C LEU A 119 0.04 -14.39 2.85
N THR A 120 0.04 -15.67 2.48
CA THR A 120 1.05 -16.26 1.61
C THR A 120 0.99 -15.64 0.21
N LEU A 121 -0.22 -15.48 -0.35
CA LEU A 121 -0.44 -14.81 -1.63
C LEU A 121 0.02 -13.35 -1.58
N LEU A 122 -0.36 -12.60 -0.56
CA LEU A 122 0.04 -11.20 -0.37
C LEU A 122 1.56 -11.06 -0.23
N TYR A 123 2.22 -11.93 0.54
CA TYR A 123 3.67 -11.93 0.68
C TYR A 123 4.38 -12.25 -0.64
N ALA A 124 3.86 -13.19 -1.43
CA ALA A 124 4.38 -13.46 -2.77
C ALA A 124 4.26 -12.24 -3.69
N ASN A 125 3.10 -11.56 -3.67
CA ASN A 125 2.87 -10.34 -4.43
C ASN A 125 3.80 -9.20 -3.98
N ALA A 126 3.95 -8.98 -2.67
CA ALA A 126 4.85 -7.97 -2.12
C ALA A 126 6.30 -8.18 -2.58
N ARG A 127 6.82 -9.42 -2.53
CA ARG A 127 8.16 -9.75 -3.06
C ARG A 127 8.28 -9.53 -4.57
N GLY A 128 7.19 -9.75 -5.33
CA GLY A 128 7.12 -9.40 -6.75
C GLY A 128 7.24 -7.90 -6.96
N THR A 129 6.43 -7.12 -6.25
CA THR A 129 6.42 -5.65 -6.28
C THR A 129 7.77 -5.06 -5.90
N VAL A 130 8.42 -5.54 -4.84
CA VAL A 130 9.78 -5.10 -4.44
C VAL A 130 10.78 -5.28 -5.58
N ARG A 131 10.79 -6.45 -6.25
CA ARG A 131 11.69 -6.71 -7.37
C ARG A 131 11.39 -5.81 -8.57
N HIS A 132 10.10 -5.57 -8.85
CA HIS A 132 9.68 -4.71 -9.94
C HIS A 132 10.06 -3.24 -9.69
N LEU A 133 9.79 -2.71 -8.49
CA LEU A 133 10.20 -1.37 -8.10
C LEU A 133 11.73 -1.23 -8.11
N ARG A 134 12.47 -2.24 -7.65
CA ARG A 134 13.92 -2.25 -7.74
C ARG A 134 14.42 -2.18 -9.18
N TRP A 135 13.78 -2.93 -10.09
CA TRP A 135 14.09 -2.87 -11.52
C TRP A 135 13.76 -1.51 -12.13
N LEU A 136 12.65 -0.88 -11.76
CA LEU A 136 12.31 0.48 -12.23
C LEU A 136 13.36 1.51 -11.79
N LEU A 137 13.80 1.44 -10.53
CA LEU A 137 14.89 2.29 -10.02
C LEU A 137 16.21 2.02 -10.78
N TYR A 138 16.54 0.76 -11.01
CA TYR A 138 17.73 0.35 -11.76
C TYR A 138 17.71 0.91 -13.20
N ALA A 139 16.60 0.72 -13.91
CA ALA A 139 16.41 1.23 -15.27
C ALA A 139 16.44 2.77 -15.33
N ARG A 140 15.80 3.45 -14.39
CA ARG A 140 15.80 4.92 -14.29
C ARG A 140 17.21 5.49 -14.08
N ASP A 141 17.99 4.84 -13.23
CA ASP A 141 19.33 5.29 -12.85
C ASP A 141 20.41 4.90 -13.89
N GLY A 142 20.01 4.29 -15.01
CA GLY A 142 20.89 3.91 -16.12
C GLY A 142 21.93 2.85 -15.75
N ARG A 143 21.62 2.00 -14.77
CA ARG A 143 22.50 0.90 -14.36
C ARG A 143 22.08 -0.40 -15.00
#